data_AF-A0A4R9LLS0-F1
#
_entry.id   AF-A0A4R9LLS0-F1
#
_cell.length_a   1.000
_cell.length_b   1.000
_cell.length_c   1.000
_cell.angle_alpha   90.00
_cell.angle_beta   90.00
_cell.angle_gamma   90.00
#
_symmetry.space_group_name_H-M   'P 1'
#
loop_
_entity.id
_entity.type
_entity.pdbx_description
1 polymer ?
#
loop_
_entity_poly.entity_id
_entity_poly.type
_entity_poly.pdbx_seq_one_letter_code
_entity_poly.pdbx_strand_id
1 'polypeptide(L)'
;MEVSASPGNTVQGYAFVYLTNPETGIPSSLPDSILTDGLANGTFFGDGIGSGDFNGDGFPDLLVGTTLGSSGKGNVYLFPNPGLGGIASADLSSGGSTATVLTGVSPLTNFAQMSGLFDINGDGYSDSLVSAPVANKIYYYKSTKDSGPGNLDLSSGGTSTSVLTTSVGQSLGNSIAH
;
A
#
# COMPACT_ATOMS: atom_id res chain seq x y z
N MET A 1 4.75 -15.23 -0.88
CA MET A 1 4.71 -14.08 -1.80
C MET A 1 5.84 -13.14 -1.39
N GLU A 2 6.76 -12.89 -2.30
CA GLU A 2 7.79 -11.86 -2.14
C GLU A 2 7.46 -10.71 -3.10
N VAL A 3 7.69 -9.47 -2.66
CA VAL A 3 7.42 -8.29 -3.47
C VAL A 3 8.65 -7.38 -3.48
N SER A 4 9.06 -6.98 -4.67
CA SER A 4 10.12 -5.99 -4.88
C SER A 4 9.55 -4.80 -5.65
N ALA A 5 10.06 -3.61 -5.36
CA ALA A 5 9.65 -2.39 -6.04
C ALA A 5 10.85 -1.71 -6.71
N SER A 6 10.58 -1.08 -7.84
CA SER A 6 11.55 -0.21 -8.53
C SER A 6 11.03 1.23 -8.53
N PRO A 7 11.20 1.97 -7.41
CA PRO A 7 10.75 3.36 -7.30
C PRO A 7 11.64 4.34 -8.08
N GLY A 8 12.77 3.87 -8.64
CA GLY A 8 13.89 4.70 -9.07
C GLY A 8 13.98 5.08 -10.55
N ASN A 9 12.96 4.86 -11.38
CA ASN A 9 12.99 5.43 -12.73
C ASN A 9 12.29 6.79 -12.72
N THR A 10 12.85 7.77 -13.43
CA THR A 10 12.22 9.09 -13.66
C THR A 10 11.03 8.99 -14.62
N VAL A 11 10.45 7.80 -14.76
CA VAL A 11 9.42 7.45 -15.72
C VAL A 11 8.28 6.85 -14.90
N GLN A 12 8.22 5.53 -14.70
CA GLN A 12 7.08 4.81 -14.11
C GLN A 12 7.49 3.79 -13.04
N GLY A 13 6.94 3.88 -11.83
CA GLY A 13 7.22 2.90 -10.77
C GLY A 13 6.52 1.55 -11.00
N TYR A 14 7.11 0.48 -10.45
CA TYR A 14 6.60 -0.88 -10.55
C TYR A 14 6.71 -1.61 -9.21
N ALA A 15 5.75 -2.49 -8.93
CA ALA A 15 5.87 -3.56 -7.95
C ALA A 15 5.82 -4.92 -8.66
N PHE A 16 6.75 -5.80 -8.31
CA PHE A 16 6.92 -7.14 -8.87
C PHE A 16 6.52 -8.16 -7.82
N VAL A 17 5.60 -9.06 -8.18
CA VAL A 17 5.11 -10.13 -7.31
C VAL A 17 5.75 -11.44 -7.73
N TYR A 18 6.35 -12.13 -6.77
CA TYR A 18 6.93 -13.47 -6.94
C TYR A 18 6.19 -14.46 -6.05
N LEU A 19 5.63 -15.49 -6.66
CA LEU A 19 5.00 -16.60 -5.97
C LEU A 19 6.06 -17.55 -5.44
N THR A 20 5.82 -17.98 -4.21
CA THR A 20 6.66 -18.96 -3.53
C THR A 20 6.09 -20.34 -3.82
N ASN A 21 6.93 -21.25 -4.33
CA ASN A 21 6.54 -22.64 -4.46
C ASN A 21 6.22 -23.20 -3.05
N PRO A 22 5.00 -23.72 -2.82
CA PRO A 22 4.58 -24.15 -1.49
C PRO A 22 5.28 -25.43 -0.99
N GLU A 23 5.87 -26.22 -1.89
CA GLU A 23 6.59 -27.45 -1.55
C GLU A 23 8.07 -27.16 -1.24
N THR A 24 8.70 -26.26 -1.97
CA THR A 24 10.14 -25.98 -1.85
C THR A 24 10.45 -24.72 -1.03
N GLY A 25 9.47 -23.82 -0.86
CA GLY A 25 9.68 -22.51 -0.26
C GLY A 25 10.47 -21.54 -1.14
N ILE A 26 10.76 -21.89 -2.40
CA ILE A 26 11.59 -21.09 -3.30
C ILE A 26 10.69 -20.19 -4.16
N PRO A 27 10.96 -18.87 -4.24
CA PRO A 27 10.27 -17.96 -5.15
C PRO A 27 10.53 -18.26 -6.63
N SER A 28 9.57 -17.90 -7.49
CA SER A 28 9.78 -17.83 -8.95
C SER A 28 11.00 -16.97 -9.31
N SER A 29 11.73 -17.35 -10.36
CA SER A 29 12.89 -16.58 -10.84
C SER A 29 12.52 -15.37 -11.71
N LEU A 30 11.27 -15.29 -12.14
CA LEU A 30 10.66 -14.17 -12.86
C LEU A 30 9.40 -13.72 -12.10
N PRO A 31 9.00 -12.44 -12.23
CA PRO A 31 7.78 -11.98 -11.60
C PRO A 31 6.57 -12.70 -12.20
N ASP A 32 5.72 -13.25 -11.34
CA ASP A 32 4.44 -13.84 -11.71
C ASP A 32 3.40 -12.75 -12.00
N SER A 33 3.58 -11.56 -11.41
CA SER A 33 2.78 -10.39 -11.74
C SER A 33 3.52 -9.07 -11.59
N ILE A 34 3.07 -8.09 -12.37
CA ILE A 34 3.61 -6.74 -12.42
C ILE A 34 2.48 -5.75 -12.16
N LEU A 35 2.68 -4.88 -11.17
CA LEU A 35 1.74 -3.83 -10.79
C LEU A 35 2.38 -2.46 -11.05
N THR A 36 1.59 -1.50 -11.51
CA THR A 36 2.01 -0.13 -11.75
C THR A 36 0.82 0.82 -11.71
N ASP A 37 1.05 2.08 -11.31
CA ASP A 37 0.06 3.14 -11.52
C ASP A 37 0.04 3.66 -12.96
N GLY A 38 1.02 3.26 -13.80
CA GLY A 38 1.07 3.63 -15.21
C GLY A 38 1.58 5.05 -15.47
N LEU A 39 1.95 5.78 -14.42
CA LEU A 39 2.22 7.21 -14.53
C LEU A 39 3.72 7.47 -14.72
N ALA A 40 4.06 8.11 -15.86
CA ALA A 40 5.43 8.37 -16.30
C ALA A 40 6.07 9.65 -15.69
N ASN A 41 5.65 10.07 -14.50
CA ASN A 41 5.99 11.36 -13.89
C ASN A 41 6.74 11.25 -12.55
N GLY A 42 7.35 10.09 -12.25
CA GLY A 42 8.08 9.90 -11.00
C GLY A 42 7.18 9.95 -9.77
N THR A 43 6.04 9.25 -9.81
CA THR A 43 5.14 9.13 -8.66
C THR A 43 5.75 8.36 -7.49
N PHE A 44 6.80 7.59 -7.76
CA PHE A 44 7.40 6.63 -6.83
C PHE A 44 6.45 5.49 -6.46
N PHE A 45 5.68 4.98 -7.43
CA PHE A 45 4.91 3.75 -7.22
C PHE A 45 5.83 2.59 -6.79
N GLY A 46 5.47 1.96 -5.67
CA GLY A 46 6.28 0.93 -5.04
C GLY A 46 7.18 1.43 -3.90
N ASP A 47 7.20 2.73 -3.57
CA ASP A 47 8.01 3.27 -2.47
C ASP A 47 7.56 2.78 -1.08
N GLY A 48 6.29 2.36 -0.96
CA GLY A 48 5.76 1.65 0.20
C GLY A 48 5.19 0.30 -0.22
N ILE A 49 5.50 -0.76 0.51
CA ILE A 49 4.96 -2.09 0.27
C ILE A 49 4.50 -2.69 1.60
N GLY A 50 3.36 -3.36 1.58
CA GLY A 50 2.90 -4.15 2.72
C GLY A 50 1.93 -5.25 2.30
N SER A 51 1.93 -6.39 2.99
CA SER A 51 1.05 -7.54 2.69
C SER A 51 0.26 -8.06 3.89
N GLY A 52 -1.05 -8.25 3.79
CA GLY A 52 -1.88 -8.70 4.90
C GLY A 52 -3.24 -9.17 4.37
N ASP A 53 -4.00 -9.90 5.18
CA ASP A 53 -5.35 -10.32 4.80
C ASP A 53 -6.34 -9.20 5.16
N PHE A 54 -6.40 -8.16 4.32
CA PHE A 54 -7.18 -6.97 4.62
C PHE A 54 -8.68 -7.20 4.37
N ASN A 55 -9.01 -8.08 3.42
CA ASN A 55 -10.40 -8.40 3.08
C ASN A 55 -10.96 -9.61 3.88
N GLY A 56 -10.11 -10.38 4.57
CA GLY A 56 -10.46 -11.52 5.42
C GLY A 56 -10.82 -12.78 4.64
N ASP A 57 -10.27 -12.97 3.44
CA ASP A 57 -10.53 -14.15 2.60
C ASP A 57 -9.54 -15.31 2.86
N GLY A 58 -8.56 -15.10 3.74
CA GLY A 58 -7.55 -16.08 4.13
C GLY A 58 -6.28 -16.03 3.28
N PHE A 59 -6.18 -15.12 2.31
CA PHE A 59 -4.98 -14.91 1.50
C PHE A 59 -4.39 -13.53 1.75
N PRO A 60 -3.05 -13.42 1.94
CA PRO A 60 -2.42 -12.11 2.07
C PRO A 60 -2.55 -11.31 0.78
N ASP A 61 -3.23 -10.17 0.85
CA ASP A 61 -3.29 -9.12 -0.17
C ASP A 61 -2.02 -8.26 -0.17
N LEU A 62 -1.96 -7.27 -1.06
CA LEU A 62 -0.85 -6.33 -1.18
C LEU A 62 -1.31 -4.88 -1.18
N LEU A 63 -0.73 -4.07 -0.29
CA LEU A 63 -0.71 -2.62 -0.36
C LEU A 63 0.53 -2.14 -1.12
N VAL A 64 0.33 -1.23 -2.07
CA VAL A 64 1.41 -0.54 -2.78
C VAL A 64 1.24 0.97 -2.66
N GLY A 65 2.27 1.64 -2.17
CA GLY A 65 2.32 3.07 -1.95
C GLY A 65 2.96 3.82 -3.11
N THR A 66 2.54 5.05 -3.30
CA THR A 66 3.14 6.04 -4.19
C THR A 66 3.20 7.35 -3.43
N THR A 67 4.39 7.95 -3.26
CA THR A 67 4.55 9.14 -2.42
C THR A 67 4.15 10.42 -3.13
N LEU A 68 4.16 10.43 -4.47
CA LEU A 68 3.85 11.59 -5.32
C LEU A 68 2.78 11.29 -6.39
N GLY A 69 1.76 10.51 -6.05
CA GLY A 69 0.63 10.20 -6.92
C GLY A 69 -0.29 11.40 -7.21
N SER A 70 -1.54 11.32 -6.75
CA SER A 70 -2.65 12.22 -7.10
C SER A 70 -2.34 13.69 -6.84
N SER A 71 -1.99 14.45 -7.88
CA SER A 71 -1.56 15.85 -7.78
C SER A 71 -0.42 16.07 -6.78
N GLY A 72 0.52 15.11 -6.69
CA GLY A 72 1.66 15.15 -5.76
C GLY A 72 1.32 14.76 -4.32
N LYS A 73 0.07 14.36 -4.05
CA LYS A 73 -0.31 13.68 -2.79
C LYS A 73 0.07 12.21 -2.90
N GLY A 74 0.42 11.61 -1.77
CA GLY A 74 0.65 10.18 -1.75
C GLY A 74 -0.65 9.38 -1.88
N ASN A 75 -0.58 8.22 -2.52
CA ASN A 75 -1.66 7.22 -2.56
C ASN A 75 -1.18 5.87 -2.05
N VAL A 76 -2.11 5.08 -1.51
CA VAL A 76 -1.93 3.66 -1.20
C VAL A 76 -3.00 2.88 -1.96
N TYR A 77 -2.60 1.82 -2.64
CA TYR A 77 -3.47 0.96 -3.43
C TYR A 77 -3.51 -0.45 -2.84
N LEU A 78 -4.71 -1.02 -2.67
CA LEU A 78 -4.91 -2.41 -2.25
C LEU A 78 -5.16 -3.31 -3.45
N PHE A 79 -4.31 -4.30 -3.65
CA PHE A 79 -4.45 -5.36 -4.65
C PHE A 79 -4.80 -6.66 -3.93
N PRO A 80 -6.07 -7.09 -3.96
CA PRO A 80 -6.47 -8.33 -3.32
C PRO A 80 -5.80 -9.54 -3.94
N ASN A 81 -5.53 -10.55 -3.11
CA ASN A 81 -5.05 -11.83 -3.55
C ASN A 81 -6.19 -12.86 -3.57
N PRO A 82 -6.77 -13.20 -4.74
CA PRO A 82 -7.94 -14.07 -4.80
C PRO A 82 -7.64 -15.55 -4.49
N GLY A 83 -6.37 -15.93 -4.26
CA GLY A 83 -6.02 -17.29 -3.87
C GLY A 83 -4.60 -17.72 -4.21
N LEU A 84 -4.40 -19.04 -4.34
CA LEU A 84 -3.07 -19.63 -4.63
C LEU A 84 -2.46 -19.19 -5.98
N GLY A 85 -3.28 -18.69 -6.90
CA GLY A 85 -2.81 -18.12 -8.17
C GLY A 85 -2.13 -16.76 -8.02
N GLY A 86 -2.20 -16.14 -6.83
CA GLY A 86 -1.60 -14.84 -6.57
C GLY A 86 -2.43 -13.65 -7.06
N ILE A 87 -1.83 -12.48 -6.88
CA ILE A 87 -2.35 -11.20 -7.32
C ILE A 87 -2.16 -11.08 -8.82
N ALA A 88 -3.19 -10.66 -9.55
CA ALA A 88 -3.11 -10.43 -11.00
C ALA A 88 -2.32 -9.14 -11.32
N SER A 89 -1.65 -9.13 -12.47
CA SER A 89 -0.99 -7.94 -12.99
C SER A 89 -1.99 -6.81 -13.25
N ALA A 90 -1.59 -5.57 -12.97
CA ALA A 90 -2.45 -4.40 -13.10
C ALA A 90 -1.64 -3.15 -13.48
N ASP A 91 -2.14 -2.43 -14.48
CA ASP A 91 -1.70 -1.07 -14.81
C ASP A 91 -2.90 -0.14 -14.66
N LEU A 92 -2.88 0.69 -13.62
CA LEU A 92 -3.99 1.56 -13.26
C LEU A 92 -4.26 2.65 -14.32
N SER A 93 -3.30 2.94 -15.19
CA SER A 93 -3.48 3.89 -16.31
C SER A 93 -4.14 3.25 -17.54
N SER A 94 -4.13 1.93 -17.64
CA SER A 94 -4.65 1.17 -18.80
C SER A 94 -5.80 0.22 -18.45
N GLY A 95 -6.57 0.56 -17.41
CA GLY A 95 -7.81 -0.14 -17.04
C GLY A 95 -7.63 -1.23 -15.98
N GLY A 96 -6.41 -1.43 -15.48
CA GLY A 96 -6.18 -2.18 -14.24
C GLY A 96 -6.93 -1.55 -13.08
N SER A 97 -7.33 -2.38 -12.11
CA SER A 97 -8.14 -1.95 -10.97
C SER A 97 -7.50 -2.36 -9.65
N THR A 98 -7.88 -1.65 -8.60
CA THR A 98 -7.50 -1.87 -7.21
C THR A 98 -8.78 -1.85 -6.37
N ALA A 99 -8.81 -2.60 -5.27
CA ALA A 99 -9.99 -2.63 -4.40
C ALA A 99 -10.14 -1.33 -3.60
N THR A 100 -9.03 -0.73 -3.21
CA THR A 100 -9.00 0.46 -2.34
C THR A 100 -7.91 1.43 -2.77
N VAL A 101 -8.24 2.72 -2.77
CA VAL A 101 -7.30 3.84 -2.85
C VAL A 101 -7.41 4.69 -1.59
N LEU A 102 -6.30 4.83 -0.85
CA LEU A 102 -6.15 5.81 0.22
C LEU A 102 -5.36 7.01 -0.31
N THR A 103 -5.84 8.23 -0.07
CA THR A 103 -5.18 9.46 -0.55
C THR A 103 -4.81 10.39 0.61
N GLY A 104 -3.57 10.87 0.61
CA GLY A 104 -3.04 11.78 1.63
C GLY A 104 -3.65 13.17 1.61
N VAL A 105 -3.50 13.90 2.72
CA VAL A 105 -4.11 15.23 2.94
C VAL A 105 -3.57 16.31 1.99
N SER A 106 -2.24 16.39 1.85
CA SER A 106 -1.57 17.47 1.13
C SER A 106 -0.40 16.95 0.31
N PRO A 107 -0.06 17.62 -0.81
CA PRO A 107 1.10 17.25 -1.61
C PRO A 107 2.40 17.29 -0.82
N LEU A 108 3.39 16.51 -1.25
CA LEU A 108 4.76 16.52 -0.70
C LEU A 108 4.84 16.20 0.80
N THR A 109 3.84 15.49 1.33
CA THR A 109 3.84 15.05 2.74
C THR A 109 4.52 13.69 2.95
N ASN A 110 4.97 13.06 1.86
CA ASN A 110 5.44 11.67 1.79
C ASN A 110 4.44 10.67 2.39
N PHE A 111 3.14 10.97 2.24
CA PHE A 111 2.10 9.98 2.51
C PHE A 111 2.38 8.71 1.70
N ALA A 112 2.10 7.52 2.25
CA ALA A 112 2.31 6.20 1.62
C ALA A 112 3.66 5.51 1.87
N GLN A 113 4.51 6.03 2.77
CA GLN A 113 5.55 5.20 3.40
C GLN A 113 4.86 4.30 4.45
N MET A 114 4.49 3.09 4.04
CA MET A 114 3.63 2.21 4.83
C MET A 114 4.41 1.20 5.67
N SER A 115 3.79 0.77 6.76
CA SER A 115 4.17 -0.45 7.47
C SER A 115 3.14 -0.79 8.54
N GLY A 116 2.76 -2.06 8.62
CA GLY A 116 1.78 -2.60 9.58
C GLY A 116 0.74 -3.42 8.86
N LEU A 117 0.79 -4.74 9.06
CA LEU A 117 0.10 -5.79 8.27
C LEU A 117 -0.69 -6.75 9.15
N PHE A 118 -0.83 -6.39 10.40
CA PHE A 118 -1.44 -7.22 11.41
C PHE A 118 -2.81 -6.66 11.75
N ASP A 119 -3.64 -7.54 12.26
CA ASP A 119 -4.89 -7.18 12.89
C ASP A 119 -4.59 -6.45 14.21
N ILE A 120 -4.57 -5.11 14.15
CA ILE A 120 -4.23 -4.25 15.29
C ILE A 120 -5.36 -4.25 16.30
N ASN A 121 -6.61 -4.40 15.84
CA ASN A 121 -7.80 -4.24 16.66
C ASN A 121 -8.42 -5.58 17.12
N GLY A 122 -7.92 -6.70 16.63
CA GLY A 122 -8.32 -8.05 17.04
C GLY A 122 -9.63 -8.53 16.39
N ASP A 123 -10.03 -7.98 15.25
CA ASP A 123 -11.30 -8.32 14.58
C ASP A 123 -11.16 -9.30 13.41
N GLY A 124 -9.96 -9.82 13.18
CA GLY A 124 -9.66 -10.85 12.19
C GLY A 124 -9.26 -10.31 10.82
N TYR A 125 -9.09 -9.01 10.65
CA TYR A 125 -8.65 -8.38 9.40
C TYR A 125 -7.33 -7.66 9.61
N SER A 126 -6.37 -7.80 8.68
CA SER A 126 -5.17 -6.97 8.71
C SER A 126 -5.56 -5.51 8.57
N ASP A 127 -5.05 -4.65 9.45
CA ASP A 127 -5.29 -3.21 9.41
C ASP A 127 -4.14 -2.47 8.71
N SER A 128 -4.38 -1.23 8.27
CA SER A 128 -3.37 -0.42 7.58
C SER A 128 -2.85 0.72 8.44
N LEU A 129 -1.53 0.88 8.48
CA LEU A 129 -0.85 2.07 9.00
C LEU A 129 -0.08 2.76 7.87
N VAL A 130 -0.45 4.00 7.59
CA VAL A 130 0.13 4.79 6.50
C VAL A 130 0.81 6.02 7.08
N SER A 131 2.13 6.15 6.89
CA SER A 131 2.85 7.32 7.38
C SER A 131 2.75 8.50 6.41
N ALA A 132 2.88 9.71 6.96
CA ALA A 132 3.13 10.95 6.24
C ALA A 132 4.18 11.75 7.04
N PRO A 133 5.48 11.42 6.89
CA PRO A 133 6.52 11.83 7.81
C PRO A 133 6.77 13.33 7.82
N VAL A 134 6.63 14.00 6.66
CA VAL A 134 6.76 15.46 6.58
C VAL A 134 5.63 16.15 7.36
N ALA A 135 4.47 15.50 7.48
CA ALA A 135 3.36 15.98 8.29
C ALA A 135 3.42 15.53 9.76
N ASN A 136 4.44 14.75 10.17
CA ASN A 136 4.58 14.11 11.48
C ASN A 136 3.34 13.32 11.91
N LYS A 137 2.74 12.57 10.98
CA LYS A 137 1.52 11.80 11.20
C LYS A 137 1.68 10.36 10.73
N ILE A 138 1.03 9.44 11.45
CA ILE A 138 0.68 8.11 10.97
C ILE A 138 -0.84 7.99 11.01
N TYR A 139 -1.43 7.52 9.92
CA TYR A 139 -2.86 7.30 9.80
C TYR A 139 -3.14 5.81 9.96
N TYR A 140 -4.03 5.50 10.90
CA TYR A 140 -4.57 4.16 11.10
C TYR A 140 -5.89 4.03 10.35
N TYR A 141 -6.00 2.98 9.54
CA TYR A 141 -7.22 2.59 8.84
C TYR A 141 -7.56 1.18 9.27
N LYS A 142 -8.70 1.07 9.96
CA LYS A 142 -9.32 -0.21 10.25
C LYS A 142 -9.84 -0.83 8.95
N SER A 143 -9.55 -2.11 8.76
CA SER A 143 -10.11 -2.88 7.64
C SER A 143 -11.48 -3.47 7.98
N THR A 144 -12.23 -3.80 6.93
CA THR A 144 -13.48 -4.55 7.05
C THR A 144 -13.55 -5.61 5.96
N LYS A 145 -14.40 -6.61 6.19
CA LYS A 145 -14.67 -7.67 5.24
C LYS A 145 -14.88 -7.14 3.82
N ASP A 146 -14.30 -7.84 2.84
CA ASP A 146 -14.44 -7.62 1.40
C ASP A 146 -13.86 -6.29 0.87
N SER A 147 -13.74 -5.25 1.69
CA SER A 147 -13.32 -3.90 1.25
C SER A 147 -11.97 -3.44 1.79
N GLY A 148 -11.39 -4.16 2.75
CA GLY A 148 -10.18 -3.72 3.43
C GLY A 148 -10.41 -2.36 4.11
N PRO A 149 -9.46 -1.40 4.01
CA PRO A 149 -9.61 -0.08 4.62
C PRO A 149 -10.59 0.85 3.88
N GLY A 150 -11.07 0.45 2.69
CA GLY A 150 -12.03 1.21 1.88
C GLY A 150 -11.42 2.43 1.15
N ASN A 151 -12.12 2.91 0.11
CA ASN A 151 -11.69 4.07 -0.67
C ASN A 151 -11.84 5.37 0.14
N LEU A 152 -10.72 6.02 0.48
CA LEU A 152 -10.69 7.19 1.35
C LEU A 152 -9.72 8.25 0.81
N ASP A 153 -10.20 9.49 0.72
CA ASP A 153 -9.35 10.64 0.36
C ASP A 153 -9.38 11.69 1.45
N LEU A 154 -8.30 11.78 2.22
CA LEU A 154 -8.18 12.72 3.33
C LEU A 154 -8.18 14.19 2.86
N SER A 155 -7.90 14.45 1.59
CA SER A 155 -7.91 15.79 1.02
C SER A 155 -9.29 16.26 0.56
N SER A 156 -10.27 15.34 0.47
CA SER A 156 -11.65 15.63 0.07
C SER A 156 -12.69 15.23 1.13
N GLY A 157 -12.26 15.15 2.40
CA GLY A 157 -13.13 14.93 3.56
C GLY A 157 -13.25 13.47 3.99
N GLY A 158 -12.54 12.54 3.36
CA GLY A 158 -12.33 11.19 3.88
C GLY A 158 -11.64 11.23 5.24
N THR A 159 -11.91 10.24 6.09
CA THR A 159 -11.35 10.18 7.45
C THR A 159 -10.68 8.84 7.68
N SER A 160 -9.47 8.88 8.25
CA SER A 160 -8.82 7.70 8.82
C SER A 160 -9.51 7.32 10.14
N THR A 161 -9.40 6.06 10.54
CA THR A 161 -9.95 5.57 11.82
C THR A 161 -9.29 6.27 13.01
N SER A 162 -7.99 6.53 12.96
CA SER A 162 -7.27 7.33 13.96
C SER A 162 -6.02 7.96 13.37
N VAL A 163 -5.53 9.05 13.98
CA VAL A 163 -4.27 9.71 13.62
C VAL A 163 -3.33 9.68 14.81
N LEU A 164 -2.15 9.10 14.62
CA LEU A 164 -1.07 9.09 15.60
C LEU A 164 -0.17 10.30 15.35
N THR A 165 0.16 11.00 16.44
CA THR A 165 1.01 12.21 16.44
C THR A 165 2.00 12.14 17.60
N THR A 166 3.20 12.68 17.41
CA THR A 166 4.19 12.90 18.49
C THR A 166 4.11 14.33 19.02
N SER A 167 4.72 14.57 20.18
CA SER A 167 4.99 15.92 20.67
C SER A 167 5.92 16.69 19.72
N VAL A 168 5.73 18.00 19.64
CA VAL A 168 6.51 18.91 18.78
C VAL A 168 8.02 18.69 18.95
N GLY A 169 8.72 18.44 17.85
CA GLY A 169 10.19 18.30 17.81
C GLY A 169 10.72 16.87 17.58
N GLN A 170 9.85 15.85 17.54
CA GLN A 170 10.24 14.47 17.22
C GLN A 170 9.64 14.04 15.88
N SER A 171 10.46 13.54 14.95
CA SER A 171 9.97 12.98 13.69
C SER A 171 9.20 11.67 13.93
N LEU A 172 8.01 11.55 13.35
CA LEU A 172 7.19 10.34 13.34
C LEU A 172 6.99 9.86 11.91
N GLY A 173 6.95 8.53 11.70
CA GLY A 173 6.58 7.95 10.41
C GLY A 173 7.74 7.77 9.41
N ASN A 174 8.99 8.05 9.81
CA ASN A 174 10.18 7.82 8.97
C ASN A 174 10.47 6.32 8.74
N SER A 175 9.96 5.49 9.63
CA SER A 175 9.89 4.03 9.51
C SER A 175 8.80 3.57 10.47
N ILE A 176 8.12 2.48 10.16
CA ILE A 176 7.34 1.74 11.15
C ILE A 176 7.73 0.27 11.00
N ALA A 177 7.87 -0.42 12.14
CA ALA A 177 8.42 -1.77 12.19
C ALA A 177 7.41 -2.80 11.70
N HIS A 178 7.94 -3.91 11.16
CA HIS A 178 7.21 -5.06 10.60
C HIS A 178 7.35 -6.25 11.55
#